data_AF-A0AAV1JNZ7-F1
#
_entry.id   AF-A0AAV1JNZ7-F1
#
_cell.length_a   1.000
_cell.length_b   1.000
_cell.length_c   1.000
_cell.angle_alpha   90.00
_cell.angle_beta   90.00
_cell.angle_gamma   90.00
#
_symmetry.space_group_name_H-M   'P 1'
#
loop_
_entity.id
_entity.type
_entity.pdbx_description
1 polymer ?
#
loop_
_entity_poly.entity_id
_entity_poly.type
_entity_poly.pdbx_seq_one_letter_code
_entity_poly.pdbx_strand_id
1 'polypeptide(L)'
;MNINSEQMASNGLLFISNAAKTYRLCLKSSRLVKNILYVKYVGAENNLSIINKQIVDVYSQTAIKAPNLDIRLMLKPMEGVQTINTNHVIDLILCDSSIVNEDLKKSVINVKKGCQLQNIDGEENNGKAAEEDVKTYEYVALGGTFDRLHNGHKILLSQAALRSTKHVTVGVTDVNMIQSKLLWELIEPVEERVEAVKDFLTDVKPDLEYNVLPIQDLYGPTKDDPRFQMIVLSEETQKGGVKINEKRKENGLQQLDMHIIALARDEEHSAEEEEKLSSSNTRMRLLGTLIRPPQPNPNIPDSPYVIGLTGGIASGKTNITEKLKQKGAAVVNCDLIAHELYKPDMPLNRTLAATFGNDIITEAGEVDRRKLGQIVFSDKNQLDKLNKTVWPFIIEEARNRIKLLGEQGYKVVVMEAAVMVRAKWFLNCHQLWAVIVPPKEAIRRIQERNNLTEEEARQRVDAQPTNAEQVAQANVVFSPYRSYEFTQQQIDRAWAQLQRYLQ
;
A
#
# COMPACT_ATOMS: atom_id res chain seq x y z
N MET A 1 13.25 29.38 1.93
CA MET A 1 13.36 29.56 0.47
C MET A 1 13.15 28.22 -0.18
N ASN A 2 12.00 28.03 -0.85
CA ASN A 2 11.68 26.80 -1.57
C ASN A 2 12.56 26.73 -2.82
N ILE A 3 13.50 25.79 -2.84
CA ILE A 3 14.18 25.41 -4.08
C ILE A 3 13.14 24.66 -4.90
N ASN A 4 12.92 25.11 -6.14
CA ASN A 4 11.98 24.50 -7.08
C ASN A 4 12.27 22.99 -7.21
N SER A 5 11.23 22.15 -7.03
CA SER A 5 11.30 20.70 -7.21
C SER A 5 11.72 20.28 -8.62
N GLU A 6 11.71 21.20 -9.59
CA GLU A 6 12.18 21.02 -10.97
C GLU A 6 13.72 20.99 -11.12
N GLN A 7 14.50 21.35 -10.09
CA GLN A 7 15.97 21.35 -10.15
C GLN A 7 16.65 20.16 -9.44
N MET A 8 15.90 19.26 -8.79
CA MET A 8 16.48 18.11 -8.09
C MET A 8 16.82 16.97 -9.06
N ALA A 9 17.93 16.28 -8.78
CA ALA A 9 18.30 15.03 -9.43
C ALA A 9 17.29 13.93 -9.08
N SER A 10 16.99 13.02 -10.02
CA SER A 10 16.08 11.91 -9.72
C SER A 10 16.77 10.92 -8.78
N ASN A 11 17.96 10.45 -9.16
CA ASN A 11 18.77 9.58 -8.31
C ASN A 11 20.18 10.14 -8.12
N GLY A 12 20.73 9.95 -6.92
CA GLY A 12 22.07 10.38 -6.59
C GLY A 12 22.92 9.29 -5.94
N LEU A 13 24.23 9.42 -6.06
CA LEU A 13 25.22 8.57 -5.39
C LEU A 13 26.11 9.42 -4.52
N LEU A 14 26.14 9.14 -3.22
CA LEU A 14 26.92 9.84 -2.22
C LEU A 14 28.10 8.96 -1.78
N PHE A 15 29.32 9.43 -2.05
CA PHE A 15 30.55 8.85 -1.51
C PHE A 15 30.90 9.46 -0.16
N ILE A 16 31.18 8.61 0.83
CA ILE A 16 31.49 9.02 2.20
C ILE A 16 32.79 8.36 2.67
N SER A 17 33.75 9.17 3.12
CA SER A 17 35.03 8.70 3.67
C SER A 17 34.89 8.16 5.09
N ASN A 18 34.02 8.78 5.90
CA ASN A 18 33.80 8.42 7.30
C ASN A 18 32.32 8.14 7.55
N ALA A 19 32.00 6.87 7.85
CA ALA A 19 30.65 6.41 8.11
C ALA A 19 29.91 7.15 9.25
N ALA A 20 30.60 7.79 10.20
CA ALA A 20 29.95 8.62 11.21
C ALA A 20 29.24 9.87 10.63
N LYS A 21 29.63 10.33 9.43
CA LYS A 21 29.02 11.48 8.74
C LYS A 21 27.72 11.11 8.00
N THR A 22 27.39 9.82 7.90
CA THR A 22 26.38 9.30 6.97
C THR A 22 25.03 9.96 7.11
N TYR A 23 24.44 9.91 8.30
CA TYR A 23 23.13 10.49 8.55
C TYR A 23 23.05 11.96 8.12
N ARG A 24 24.03 12.78 8.54
CA ARG A 24 24.05 14.21 8.25
C ARG A 24 24.18 14.50 6.75
N LEU A 25 25.04 13.76 6.05
CA LEU A 25 25.23 13.96 4.61
C LEU A 25 24.01 13.48 3.81
N CYS A 26 23.34 12.40 4.24
CA CYS A 26 22.05 11.98 3.66
C CYS A 26 21.00 13.10 3.78
N LEU A 27 20.89 13.76 4.94
CA LEU A 27 19.95 14.88 5.12
C LEU A 27 20.26 16.10 4.28
N LYS A 28 21.54 16.40 4.03
CA LYS A 28 21.88 17.50 3.12
C LYS A 28 21.56 17.11 1.67
N SER A 29 21.84 15.86 1.31
CA SER A 29 21.58 15.29 -0.02
C SER A 29 20.09 15.20 -0.35
N SER A 30 19.21 15.08 0.64
CA SER A 30 17.74 15.05 0.41
C SER A 30 17.16 16.34 -0.15
N ARG A 31 17.93 17.44 -0.13
CA ARG A 31 17.57 18.71 -0.80
C ARG A 31 17.94 18.73 -2.29
N LEU A 32 18.76 17.77 -2.73
CA LEU A 32 19.32 17.70 -4.07
C LEU A 32 18.81 16.49 -4.86
N VAL A 33 18.42 15.43 -4.16
CA VAL A 33 17.99 14.15 -4.74
C VAL A 33 16.56 13.84 -4.34
N LYS A 34 15.74 13.44 -5.32
CA LYS A 34 14.29 13.27 -5.14
C LYS A 34 13.86 11.84 -4.83
N ASN A 35 14.41 10.84 -5.54
CA ASN A 35 13.92 9.47 -5.50
C ASN A 35 14.84 8.56 -4.69
N ILE A 36 16.04 8.25 -5.21
CA ILE A 36 16.96 7.28 -4.60
C ILE A 36 18.32 7.93 -4.32
N LEU A 37 18.80 7.80 -3.08
CA LEU A 37 20.16 8.17 -2.70
C LEU A 37 20.95 6.92 -2.32
N TYR A 38 21.86 6.53 -3.20
CA TYR A 38 22.87 5.51 -2.92
C TYR A 38 23.94 6.09 -2.02
N VAL A 39 24.39 5.32 -1.02
CA VAL A 39 25.48 5.72 -0.13
C VAL A 39 26.58 4.70 -0.22
N LYS A 40 27.77 5.13 -0.64
CA LYS A 40 28.95 4.28 -0.77
C LYS A 40 30.05 4.74 0.17
N TYR A 41 30.49 3.83 1.04
CA TYR A 41 31.63 4.06 1.92
C TYR A 41 32.95 3.86 1.17
N VAL A 42 33.88 4.81 1.35
CA VAL A 42 35.21 4.81 0.74
C VAL A 42 36.26 4.73 1.85
N GLY A 43 37.27 3.87 1.68
CA GLY A 43 38.39 3.74 2.62
C GLY A 43 38.25 2.55 3.57
N ALA A 44 39.41 1.97 3.94
CA ALA A 44 39.54 0.71 4.68
C ALA A 44 39.07 0.78 6.15
N GLU A 45 38.91 1.99 6.70
CA GLU A 45 38.46 2.19 8.09
C GLU A 45 36.97 1.86 8.28
N ASN A 46 36.19 1.77 7.21
CA ASN A 46 34.76 1.45 7.27
C ASN A 46 34.53 -0.07 7.36
N ASN A 47 34.92 -0.66 8.49
CA ASN A 47 34.72 -2.10 8.73
C ASN A 47 33.23 -2.46 8.97
N LEU A 48 32.93 -3.76 8.98
CA LEU A 48 31.57 -4.30 9.16
C LEU A 48 30.89 -3.80 10.44
N SER A 49 31.65 -3.60 11.52
CA SER A 49 31.13 -3.15 12.82
C SER A 49 30.57 -1.72 12.76
N ILE A 50 31.28 -0.82 12.08
CA ILE A 50 30.84 0.55 11.89
C ILE A 50 29.59 0.60 11.00
N ILE A 51 29.61 -0.15 9.89
CA ILE A 51 28.46 -0.22 8.96
C ILE A 51 27.23 -0.78 9.67
N ASN A 52 27.38 -1.83 10.49
CA ASN A 52 26.30 -2.43 11.28
C ASN A 52 25.56 -1.37 12.11
N LYS A 53 26.29 -0.49 12.79
CA LYS A 53 25.70 0.60 13.59
C LYS A 53 25.00 1.65 12.71
N GLN A 54 25.61 2.02 11.60
CA GLN A 54 25.03 3.02 10.69
C GLN A 54 23.73 2.58 10.04
N ILE A 55 23.52 1.27 9.79
CA ILE A 55 22.26 0.77 9.21
C ILE A 55 21.05 1.25 10.04
N VAL A 56 21.07 1.00 11.34
CA VAL A 56 19.95 1.35 12.21
C VAL A 56 19.81 2.86 12.34
N ASP A 57 20.94 3.56 12.57
CA ASP A 57 20.95 5.01 12.78
C ASP A 57 20.43 5.76 11.54
N VAL A 58 20.92 5.42 10.35
CA VAL A 58 20.54 6.10 9.11
C VAL A 58 19.08 5.82 8.79
N TYR A 59 18.66 4.56 8.72
CA TYR A 59 17.29 4.24 8.29
C TYR A 59 16.23 4.74 9.29
N SER A 60 16.50 4.69 10.59
CA SER A 60 15.54 5.18 11.59
C SER A 60 15.44 6.71 11.57
N GLN A 61 16.58 7.42 11.53
CA GLN A 61 16.58 8.88 11.67
C GLN A 61 16.23 9.62 10.37
N THR A 62 16.52 9.04 9.19
CA THR A 62 16.22 9.67 7.89
C THR A 62 14.76 9.54 7.48
N ALA A 63 14.05 8.52 8.00
CA ALA A 63 12.62 8.34 7.79
C ALA A 63 11.81 9.62 8.08
N ILE A 64 12.22 10.36 9.11
CA ILE A 64 11.52 11.54 9.62
C ILE A 64 11.81 12.78 8.78
N LYS A 65 13.08 13.01 8.44
CA LYS A 65 13.53 14.28 7.83
C LYS A 65 13.58 14.25 6.31
N ALA A 66 13.53 13.06 5.71
CA ALA A 66 13.54 12.86 4.27
C ALA A 66 12.60 11.70 3.87
N PRO A 67 11.28 11.78 4.20
CA PRO A 67 10.36 10.65 4.04
C PRO A 67 10.16 10.20 2.59
N ASN A 68 10.42 11.09 1.62
CA ASN A 68 10.27 10.81 0.20
C ASN A 68 11.56 10.26 -0.46
N LEU A 69 12.66 10.19 0.28
CA LEU A 69 13.95 9.75 -0.25
C LEU A 69 14.23 8.28 0.13
N ASP A 70 14.37 7.43 -0.87
CA ASP A 70 14.83 6.06 -0.70
C ASP A 70 16.35 6.01 -0.56
N ILE A 71 16.85 5.88 0.66
CA ILE A 71 18.27 5.72 0.92
C ILE A 71 18.66 4.26 0.74
N ARG A 72 19.77 3.98 0.05
CA ARG A 72 20.32 2.63 -0.11
C ARG A 72 21.78 2.60 0.31
N LEU A 73 22.06 2.02 1.47
CA LEU A 73 23.43 1.86 1.99
C LEU A 73 24.13 0.69 1.29
N MET A 74 25.17 0.97 0.50
CA MET A 74 25.97 -0.06 -0.15
C MET A 74 26.95 -0.67 0.85
N LEU A 75 26.70 -1.91 1.30
CA LEU A 75 27.32 -2.50 2.49
C LEU A 75 28.75 -3.00 2.27
N LYS A 76 29.23 -3.06 1.03
CA LYS A 76 30.61 -3.41 0.72
C LYS A 76 31.44 -2.12 0.62
N PRO A 77 32.46 -1.92 1.46
CA PRO A 77 33.39 -0.80 1.30
C PRO A 77 34.08 -0.83 -0.06
N MET A 78 34.42 0.33 -0.60
CA MET A 78 35.21 0.42 -1.82
C MET A 78 36.69 0.22 -1.49
N GLU A 79 37.27 -0.90 -1.95
CA GLU A 79 38.72 -1.15 -1.95
C GLU A 79 39.27 -0.92 -3.37
N GLY A 80 39.96 0.20 -3.59
CA GLY A 80 40.53 0.55 -4.91
C GLY A 80 39.49 1.00 -5.95
N VAL A 81 39.84 0.92 -7.25
CA VAL A 81 38.97 1.31 -8.37
C VAL A 81 38.02 0.16 -8.71
N GLN A 82 37.00 -0.05 -7.87
CA GLN A 82 35.91 -0.98 -8.16
C GLN A 82 34.81 -0.31 -8.96
N THR A 83 34.25 -1.04 -9.92
CA THR A 83 33.15 -0.56 -10.75
C THR A 83 31.82 -0.67 -10.00
N ILE A 84 31.07 0.44 -9.93
CA ILE A 84 29.78 0.57 -9.28
C ILE A 84 28.70 0.50 -10.36
N ASN A 85 27.82 -0.48 -10.22
CA ASN A 85 26.63 -0.62 -11.05
C ASN A 85 25.40 -0.57 -10.13
N THR A 86 24.53 0.40 -10.35
CA THR A 86 23.27 0.58 -9.62
C THR A 86 22.11 0.18 -10.53
N ASN A 87 21.03 -0.34 -9.96
CA ASN A 87 19.83 -0.69 -10.73
C ASN A 87 19.19 0.54 -11.38
N HIS A 88 19.35 1.72 -10.76
CA HIS A 88 18.83 2.98 -11.25
C HIS A 88 19.93 3.91 -11.75
N VAL A 89 19.64 4.63 -12.84
CA VAL A 89 20.56 5.60 -13.46
C VAL A 89 20.86 6.75 -12.49
N ILE A 90 22.13 7.10 -12.32
CA ILE A 90 22.60 8.18 -11.46
C ILE A 90 22.64 9.50 -12.22
N ASP A 91 21.97 10.53 -11.69
CA ASP A 91 21.96 11.88 -12.24
C ASP A 91 22.98 12.80 -11.56
N LEU A 92 23.27 12.55 -10.28
CA LEU A 92 24.10 13.40 -9.44
C LEU A 92 25.04 12.57 -8.57
N ILE A 93 26.33 12.88 -8.62
CA ILE A 93 27.31 12.31 -7.72
C ILE A 93 27.67 13.35 -6.67
N LEU A 94 27.59 12.95 -5.41
CA LEU A 94 27.94 13.73 -4.24
C LEU A 94 29.17 13.09 -3.58
N CYS A 95 30.08 13.90 -3.07
CA CYS A 95 31.20 13.42 -2.26
C CYS A 95 31.42 14.33 -1.06
N ASP A 96 31.82 13.73 0.06
CA ASP A 96 32.33 14.54 1.16
C ASP A 96 33.64 15.24 0.77
N SER A 97 33.90 16.39 1.41
CA SER A 97 35.05 17.25 1.08
C SER A 97 36.42 16.63 1.38
N SER A 98 36.47 15.55 2.16
CA SER A 98 37.68 14.78 2.45
C SER A 98 38.10 13.82 1.33
N ILE A 99 37.26 13.66 0.29
CA ILE A 99 37.57 12.82 -0.87
C ILE A 99 38.17 13.68 -2.00
N VAL A 100 39.46 13.45 -2.31
CA VAL A 100 40.17 14.11 -3.43
C VAL A 100 39.83 13.39 -4.74
N ASN A 101 39.38 14.12 -5.78
CA ASN A 101 38.57 13.53 -6.86
C ASN A 101 39.08 13.84 -8.28
N GLU A 102 39.44 12.80 -9.04
CA GLU A 102 39.38 12.80 -10.53
C GLU A 102 38.81 11.48 -11.12
N ASP A 103 38.89 10.34 -10.42
CA ASP A 103 38.52 9.02 -10.98
C ASP A 103 37.23 8.37 -10.42
N LEU A 104 36.56 8.94 -9.41
CA LEU A 104 35.32 8.32 -8.87
C LEU A 104 34.15 8.39 -9.85
N LYS A 105 34.09 9.39 -10.72
CA LYS A 105 33.05 9.43 -11.75
C LYS A 105 33.21 8.29 -12.76
N LYS A 106 34.46 7.86 -13.03
CA LYS A 106 34.76 6.76 -13.95
C LYS A 106 34.43 5.39 -13.37
N SER A 107 34.33 5.29 -12.04
CA SER A 107 33.99 4.02 -11.38
C SER A 107 32.49 3.71 -11.47
N VAL A 108 31.62 4.66 -11.82
CA VAL A 108 30.17 4.43 -11.89
C VAL A 108 29.75 4.23 -13.35
N ILE A 109 29.21 3.05 -13.68
CA ILE A 109 28.80 2.73 -15.07
C ILE A 109 27.49 3.43 -15.41
N ASN A 110 26.50 3.32 -14.54
CA ASN A 110 25.12 3.68 -14.82
C ASN A 110 24.84 5.18 -14.58
N VAL A 111 25.59 6.05 -15.27
CA VAL A 111 25.55 7.50 -15.08
C VAL A 111 24.91 8.19 -16.27
N LYS A 112 23.99 9.12 -16.01
CA LYS A 112 23.38 9.95 -17.06
C LYS A 112 24.41 10.85 -17.73
N LYS A 113 24.30 11.02 -19.05
CA LYS A 113 25.14 11.96 -19.82
C LYS A 113 24.99 13.38 -19.23
N GLY A 114 26.11 13.99 -18.86
CA GLY A 114 26.13 15.31 -18.21
C GLY A 114 25.94 15.30 -16.69
N CYS A 115 25.98 14.13 -16.03
CA CYS A 115 25.92 14.01 -14.58
C CYS A 115 26.89 14.96 -13.88
N GLN A 116 26.40 15.62 -12.82
CA GLN A 116 27.15 16.59 -12.05
C GLN A 116 27.88 15.90 -10.89
N LEU A 117 29.07 16.41 -10.56
CA LEU A 117 29.80 16.05 -9.36
C LEU A 117 29.78 17.27 -8.43
N GLN A 118 29.32 17.10 -7.19
CA GLN A 118 29.26 18.19 -6.21
C GLN A 118 29.83 17.74 -4.86
N ASN A 119 30.64 18.61 -4.26
CA ASN A 119 31.12 18.40 -2.89
C ASN A 119 30.05 18.83 -1.88
N ILE A 120 29.91 18.06 -0.81
CA ILE A 120 28.96 18.34 0.27
C ILE A 120 29.64 18.25 1.63
N ASP A 121 29.80 19.39 2.30
CA ASP A 121 30.50 19.46 3.58
C ASP A 121 29.68 18.85 4.72
N GLY A 122 30.37 18.28 5.71
CA GLY A 122 29.81 17.98 7.03
C GLY A 122 30.89 18.22 8.08
N GLU A 123 30.60 19.01 9.12
CA GLU A 123 31.56 19.19 10.23
C GLU A 123 31.78 17.85 10.94
N GLU A 124 32.99 17.71 11.48
CA GLU A 124 33.47 16.50 12.14
C GLU A 124 32.77 16.26 13.48
N ASN A 125 32.48 14.99 13.76
CA ASN A 125 32.21 14.53 15.12
C ASN A 125 33.05 13.28 15.35
N ASN A 126 34.00 13.39 16.28
CA ASN A 126 34.91 12.31 16.67
C ASN A 126 34.21 11.36 17.65
N GLY A 127 33.43 10.43 17.11
CA GLY A 127 32.92 9.28 17.86
C GLY A 127 33.76 8.05 17.53
N LYS A 128 34.70 7.65 18.40
CA LYS A 128 35.31 6.33 18.33
C LYS A 128 34.26 5.28 18.72
N ALA A 129 33.94 4.36 17.81
CA ALA A 129 33.09 3.22 18.11
C ALA A 129 33.94 2.07 18.67
N ALA A 130 33.39 1.33 19.63
CA ALA A 130 33.97 0.08 20.11
C ALA A 130 33.85 -0.99 19.00
N GLU A 131 34.92 -1.75 18.80
CA GLU A 131 34.99 -2.86 17.85
C GLU A 131 34.26 -4.07 18.43
N GLU A 132 33.04 -4.33 17.99
CA GLU A 132 32.44 -5.67 18.10
C GLU A 132 32.52 -6.36 16.74
N ASP A 133 33.15 -7.54 16.71
CA ASP A 133 33.22 -8.36 15.50
C ASP A 133 31.84 -8.87 15.10
N VAL A 134 31.40 -8.51 13.88
CA VAL A 134 30.14 -8.96 13.30
C VAL A 134 30.33 -10.37 12.77
N LYS A 135 29.80 -11.38 13.48
CA LYS A 135 29.77 -12.77 12.98
C LYS A 135 28.96 -12.87 11.68
N THR A 136 29.57 -13.49 10.66
CA THR A 136 28.98 -13.73 9.33
C THR A 136 28.78 -15.22 9.05
N TYR A 137 27.89 -15.53 8.11
CA TYR A 137 27.47 -16.87 7.73
C TYR A 137 27.40 -17.00 6.20
N GLU A 138 27.49 -18.21 5.66
CA GLU A 138 27.33 -18.41 4.22
C GLU A 138 25.87 -18.33 3.79
N TYR A 139 24.95 -18.88 4.59
CA TYR A 139 23.53 -18.97 4.26
C TYR A 139 22.68 -18.34 5.37
N VAL A 140 22.12 -17.17 5.05
CA VAL A 140 21.25 -16.40 5.95
C VAL A 140 19.82 -16.41 5.43
N ALA A 141 18.84 -16.60 6.32
CA ALA A 141 17.42 -16.51 6.01
C ALA A 141 16.77 -15.32 6.71
N LEU A 142 15.68 -14.83 6.13
CA LEU A 142 14.71 -13.97 6.80
C LEU A 142 13.33 -14.13 6.14
N GLY A 143 12.29 -13.69 6.83
CA GLY A 143 10.93 -13.71 6.30
C GLY A 143 10.09 -12.56 6.82
N GLY A 144 9.07 -12.19 6.06
CA GLY A 144 8.23 -11.04 6.39
C GLY A 144 7.19 -10.75 5.32
N THR A 145 6.30 -9.81 5.62
CA THR A 145 5.29 -9.40 4.65
C THR A 145 5.87 -8.48 3.57
N PHE A 146 6.83 -7.63 3.89
CA PHE A 146 7.52 -6.78 2.91
C PHE A 146 6.56 -5.97 2.01
N ASP A 147 5.40 -5.58 2.55
CA ASP A 147 4.43 -4.72 1.86
C ASP A 147 4.95 -3.28 1.93
N ARG A 148 5.17 -2.67 0.74
CA ARG A 148 5.74 -1.32 0.56
C ARG A 148 6.96 -1.07 1.44
N LEU A 149 8.14 -1.44 0.95
CA LEU A 149 9.40 -1.42 1.70
C LEU A 149 9.67 -0.07 2.42
N HIS A 150 9.30 -0.01 3.69
CA HIS A 150 9.65 1.07 4.60
C HIS A 150 11.00 0.80 5.29
N ASN A 151 11.52 1.79 6.01
CA ASN A 151 12.86 1.74 6.62
C ASN A 151 13.05 0.59 7.62
N GLY A 152 12.00 0.17 8.34
CA GLY A 152 12.01 -1.05 9.16
C GLY A 152 12.38 -2.32 8.37
N HIS A 153 11.83 -2.50 7.16
CA HIS A 153 12.22 -3.61 6.29
C HIS A 153 13.66 -3.45 5.78
N LYS A 154 14.07 -2.24 5.42
CA LYS A 154 15.43 -1.96 4.93
C LYS A 154 16.49 -2.29 5.98
N ILE A 155 16.23 -2.01 7.25
CA ILE A 155 17.09 -2.43 8.36
C ILE A 155 17.20 -3.95 8.40
N LEU A 156 16.07 -4.67 8.38
CA LEU A 156 16.03 -6.14 8.42
C LEU A 156 16.80 -6.78 7.25
N LEU A 157 16.54 -6.30 6.02
CA LEU A 157 17.18 -6.76 4.80
C LEU A 157 18.68 -6.44 4.77
N SER A 158 19.06 -5.23 5.18
CA SER A 158 20.48 -4.82 5.23
C SER A 158 21.26 -5.63 6.26
N GLN A 159 20.65 -5.94 7.42
CA GLN A 159 21.28 -6.77 8.45
C GLN A 159 21.48 -8.22 7.98
N ALA A 160 20.52 -8.78 7.24
CA ALA A 160 20.68 -10.09 6.62
C ALA A 160 21.80 -10.10 5.57
N ALA A 161 21.83 -9.10 4.69
CA ALA A 161 22.88 -8.96 3.69
C ALA A 161 24.27 -8.76 4.33
N LEU A 162 24.39 -7.92 5.36
CA LEU A 162 25.65 -7.67 6.08
C LEU A 162 26.23 -8.95 6.69
N ARG A 163 25.36 -9.84 7.17
CA ARG A 163 25.74 -11.09 7.85
C ARG A 163 25.92 -12.27 6.92
N SER A 164 25.67 -12.11 5.62
CA SER A 164 25.86 -13.17 4.63
C SER A 164 27.13 -12.96 3.82
N THR A 165 27.84 -14.05 3.53
CA THR A 165 29.01 -14.09 2.65
C THR A 165 28.72 -14.72 1.29
N LYS A 166 27.60 -15.46 1.13
CA LYS A 166 27.24 -16.12 -0.13
C LYS A 166 25.77 -15.97 -0.50
N HIS A 167 24.85 -16.44 0.36
CA HIS A 167 23.43 -16.53 0.04
C HIS A 167 22.54 -15.84 1.07
N VAL A 168 21.51 -15.14 0.58
CA VAL A 168 20.40 -14.64 1.39
C VAL A 168 19.09 -15.15 0.80
N THR A 169 18.33 -15.87 1.61
CA THR A 169 16.97 -16.31 1.25
C THR A 169 15.94 -15.46 1.97
N VAL A 170 15.02 -14.86 1.23
CA VAL A 170 13.92 -14.05 1.77
C VAL A 170 12.57 -14.71 1.47
N GLY A 171 11.87 -15.11 2.52
CA GLY A 171 10.48 -15.56 2.44
C GLY A 171 9.50 -14.39 2.50
N VAL A 172 8.80 -14.13 1.40
CA VAL A 172 7.79 -13.08 1.29
C VAL A 172 6.40 -13.68 1.51
N THR A 173 5.69 -13.28 2.57
CA THR A 173 4.40 -13.92 2.91
C THR A 173 3.35 -13.74 1.82
N ASP A 174 2.64 -14.80 1.48
CA ASP A 174 1.59 -14.83 0.46
C ASP A 174 0.17 -14.97 1.07
N VAL A 175 -0.88 -15.00 0.24
CA VAL A 175 -2.31 -14.89 0.57
C VAL A 175 -2.71 -15.49 1.93
N ASN A 176 -2.38 -16.77 2.17
CA ASN A 176 -2.78 -17.48 3.39
C ASN A 176 -2.25 -16.85 4.69
N MET A 177 -1.13 -16.13 4.60
CA MET A 177 -0.47 -15.51 5.76
C MET A 177 -0.80 -14.01 5.91
N ILE A 178 -1.34 -13.37 4.87
CA ILE A 178 -1.63 -11.92 4.88
C ILE A 178 -3.06 -11.57 5.28
N GLN A 179 -4.04 -12.47 5.11
CA GLN A 179 -5.46 -12.18 5.38
C GLN A 179 -5.78 -11.79 6.83
N SER A 180 -4.92 -12.14 7.78
CA SER A 180 -5.06 -11.74 9.19
C SER A 180 -4.50 -10.35 9.49
N LYS A 181 -3.82 -9.72 8.53
CA LYS A 181 -3.18 -8.42 8.71
C LYS A 181 -4.19 -7.28 8.57
N LEU A 182 -3.93 -6.18 9.27
CA LEU A 182 -4.75 -4.97 9.18
C LEU A 182 -4.78 -4.45 7.74
N LEU A 183 -5.98 -4.25 7.19
CA LEU A 183 -6.22 -3.77 5.82
C LEU A 183 -5.48 -4.62 4.77
N TRP A 184 -5.50 -5.95 4.91
CA TRP A 184 -4.80 -6.86 4.02
C TRP A 184 -5.20 -6.70 2.55
N GLU A 185 -6.40 -6.19 2.28
CA GLU A 185 -6.91 -5.89 0.95
C GLU A 185 -6.07 -4.83 0.22
N LEU A 186 -5.29 -4.02 0.95
CA LEU A 186 -4.38 -3.00 0.41
C LEU A 186 -2.94 -3.50 0.23
N ILE A 187 -2.62 -4.74 0.64
CA ILE A 187 -1.27 -5.31 0.49
C ILE A 187 -0.97 -5.51 -1.00
N GLU A 188 0.24 -5.14 -1.43
CA GLU A 188 0.69 -5.34 -2.81
C GLU A 188 0.70 -6.83 -3.21
N PRO A 189 0.48 -7.15 -4.50
CA PRO A 189 0.69 -8.49 -5.03
C PRO A 189 2.06 -9.05 -4.62
N VAL A 190 2.13 -10.37 -4.40
CA VAL A 190 3.36 -11.00 -3.89
C VAL A 190 4.51 -10.86 -4.87
N GLU A 191 4.23 -10.84 -6.16
CA GLU A 191 5.19 -10.64 -7.25
C GLU A 191 5.85 -9.26 -7.15
N GLU A 192 5.06 -8.21 -6.93
CA GLU A 192 5.56 -6.83 -6.77
C GLU A 192 6.43 -6.70 -5.53
N ARG A 193 6.02 -7.31 -4.41
CA ARG A 193 6.79 -7.30 -3.16
C ARG A 193 8.10 -8.09 -3.28
N VAL A 194 8.08 -9.24 -3.94
CA VAL A 194 9.29 -10.04 -4.23
C VAL A 194 10.26 -9.23 -5.07
N GLU A 195 9.78 -8.54 -6.11
CA GLU A 195 10.64 -7.73 -6.97
C GLU A 195 11.21 -6.53 -6.22
N ALA A 196 10.41 -5.83 -5.42
CA ALA A 196 10.90 -4.72 -4.59
C ALA A 196 12.00 -5.16 -3.61
N VAL A 197 11.86 -6.35 -3.01
CA VAL A 197 12.89 -6.93 -2.12
C VAL A 197 14.17 -7.26 -2.90
N LYS A 198 14.07 -7.86 -4.08
CA LYS A 198 15.23 -8.17 -4.93
C LYS A 198 15.95 -6.90 -5.38
N ASP A 199 15.21 -5.92 -5.86
CA ASP A 199 15.74 -4.63 -6.29
C ASP A 199 16.54 -3.96 -5.17
N PHE A 200 15.96 -3.88 -3.96
CA PHE A 200 16.65 -3.31 -2.80
C PHE A 200 17.94 -4.08 -2.45
N LEU A 201 17.87 -5.42 -2.38
CA LEU A 201 18.99 -6.25 -1.96
C LEU A 201 20.16 -6.20 -2.95
N THR A 202 19.87 -6.27 -4.25
CA THR A 202 20.89 -6.20 -5.31
C THR A 202 21.61 -4.86 -5.35
N ASP A 203 20.94 -3.76 -5.01
CA ASP A 203 21.59 -2.46 -4.86
C ASP A 203 22.44 -2.34 -3.58
N VAL A 204 21.98 -2.92 -2.49
CA VAL A 204 22.64 -2.84 -1.17
C VAL A 204 23.90 -3.70 -1.09
N LYS A 205 23.86 -4.92 -1.66
CA LYS A 205 24.99 -5.85 -1.64
C LYS A 205 24.98 -6.78 -2.87
N PRO A 206 25.41 -6.29 -4.06
CA PRO A 206 25.31 -7.03 -5.32
C PRO A 206 26.18 -8.30 -5.41
N ASP A 207 27.11 -8.52 -4.48
CA ASP A 207 28.03 -9.67 -4.49
C ASP A 207 27.46 -10.94 -3.84
N LEU A 208 26.18 -10.92 -3.44
CA LEU A 208 25.48 -12.08 -2.89
C LEU A 208 24.50 -12.70 -3.88
N GLU A 209 24.22 -13.98 -3.69
CA GLU A 209 23.14 -14.68 -4.37
C GLU A 209 21.83 -14.58 -3.58
N TYR A 210 20.80 -14.03 -4.21
CA TYR A 210 19.50 -13.78 -3.58
C TYR A 210 18.44 -14.79 -4.04
N ASN A 211 17.81 -15.46 -3.08
CA ASN A 211 16.63 -16.28 -3.32
C ASN A 211 15.43 -15.67 -2.62
N VAL A 212 14.66 -14.84 -3.34
CA VAL A 212 13.46 -14.17 -2.82
C VAL A 212 12.24 -14.88 -3.39
N LEU A 213 11.44 -15.51 -2.52
CA LEU A 213 10.32 -16.36 -2.91
C LEU A 213 9.07 -16.14 -2.06
N PRO A 214 7.87 -16.40 -2.60
CA PRO A 214 6.65 -16.44 -1.82
C PRO A 214 6.67 -17.60 -0.81
N ILE A 215 6.16 -17.36 0.40
CA ILE A 215 5.94 -18.39 1.43
C ILE A 215 4.48 -18.41 1.88
N GLN A 216 3.97 -19.62 2.09
CA GLN A 216 2.58 -19.87 2.53
C GLN A 216 2.49 -20.45 3.93
N ASP A 217 3.64 -20.72 4.57
CA ASP A 217 3.73 -21.20 5.95
C ASP A 217 4.85 -20.47 6.70
N LEU A 218 4.87 -20.61 8.04
CA LEU A 218 5.82 -19.93 8.92
C LEU A 218 7.29 -20.36 8.68
N TYR A 219 7.52 -21.56 8.18
CA TYR A 219 8.82 -22.19 8.14
C TYR A 219 9.53 -21.96 6.80
N GLY A 220 8.78 -21.96 5.69
CA GLY A 220 9.31 -21.83 4.34
C GLY A 220 10.39 -22.89 4.04
N PRO A 221 11.42 -22.56 3.24
CA PRO A 221 12.49 -23.51 2.90
C PRO A 221 13.42 -23.84 4.08
N THR A 222 13.34 -23.11 5.19
CA THR A 222 14.22 -23.32 6.34
C THR A 222 13.92 -24.61 7.11
N LYS A 223 12.75 -25.22 6.93
CA LYS A 223 12.45 -26.52 7.57
C LYS A 223 13.14 -27.71 6.87
N ASP A 224 13.58 -27.53 5.62
CA ASP A 224 14.05 -28.63 4.77
C ASP A 224 15.54 -28.49 4.39
N ASP A 225 16.03 -27.26 4.21
CA ASP A 225 17.41 -27.03 3.75
C ASP A 225 18.42 -26.99 4.93
N PRO A 226 19.37 -27.93 4.99
CA PRO A 226 20.38 -27.99 6.04
C PRO A 226 21.43 -26.87 5.95
N ARG A 227 21.56 -26.20 4.80
CA ARG A 227 22.60 -25.18 4.56
C ARG A 227 22.38 -23.92 5.37
N PHE A 228 21.14 -23.59 5.73
CA PHE A 228 20.84 -22.40 6.54
C PHE A 228 21.52 -22.47 7.90
N GLN A 229 22.22 -21.40 8.26
CA GLN A 229 22.97 -21.28 9.52
C GLN A 229 22.38 -20.21 10.44
N MET A 230 21.69 -19.24 9.87
CA MET A 230 21.31 -18.01 10.54
C MET A 230 19.94 -17.52 10.07
N ILE A 231 19.13 -17.02 10.99
CA ILE A 231 17.88 -16.30 10.68
C ILE A 231 17.88 -14.91 11.31
N VAL A 232 17.53 -13.90 10.50
CA VAL A 232 17.37 -12.52 10.96
C VAL A 232 15.88 -12.23 11.17
N LEU A 233 15.56 -11.68 12.34
CA LEU A 233 14.20 -11.48 12.83
C LEU A 233 14.07 -10.08 13.44
N SER A 234 12.85 -9.56 13.46
CA SER A 234 12.48 -8.45 14.35
C SER A 234 12.07 -8.99 15.73
N GLU A 235 12.03 -8.12 16.74
CA GLU A 235 11.46 -8.46 18.05
C GLU A 235 10.05 -9.07 17.95
N GLU A 236 9.22 -8.60 17.02
CA GLU A 236 7.87 -9.13 16.79
C GLU A 236 7.85 -10.57 16.27
N THR A 237 8.86 -10.93 15.48
CA THR A 237 8.93 -12.22 14.78
C THR A 237 9.83 -13.23 15.50
N GLN A 238 10.41 -12.86 16.64
CA GLN A 238 11.26 -13.73 17.47
C GLN A 238 10.56 -15.05 17.82
N LYS A 239 9.28 -15.01 18.23
CA LYS A 239 8.49 -16.23 18.53
C LYS A 239 8.36 -17.16 17.31
N GLY A 240 8.34 -16.59 16.10
CA GLY A 240 8.36 -17.37 14.86
C GLY A 240 9.69 -18.10 14.66
N GLY A 241 10.81 -17.43 14.94
CA GLY A 241 12.15 -18.04 14.89
C GLY A 241 12.32 -19.22 15.85
N VAL A 242 11.77 -19.12 17.06
CA VAL A 242 11.75 -20.25 18.02
C VAL A 242 11.03 -21.46 17.42
N LYS A 243 9.84 -21.26 16.85
CA LYS A 243 9.08 -22.33 16.17
C LYS A 243 9.80 -22.93 14.97
N ILE A 244 10.55 -22.11 14.22
CA ILE A 244 11.39 -22.59 13.12
C ILE A 244 12.47 -23.52 13.65
N ASN A 245 13.16 -23.14 14.73
CA ASN A 245 14.19 -23.96 15.35
C ASN A 245 13.66 -25.24 15.99
N GLU A 246 12.46 -25.22 16.57
CA GLU A 246 11.74 -26.42 17.02
C GLU A 246 11.48 -27.36 15.83
N LYS A 247 10.94 -26.82 14.72
CA LYS A 247 10.65 -27.63 13.53
C LYS A 247 11.89 -28.20 12.86
N ARG A 248 12.98 -27.42 12.80
CA ARG A 248 14.27 -27.89 12.30
C ARG A 248 14.80 -29.03 13.15
N LYS A 249 14.69 -28.94 14.48
CA LYS A 249 15.09 -30.02 15.39
C LYS A 249 14.26 -31.29 15.18
N GLU A 250 12.94 -31.16 15.02
CA GLU A 250 12.05 -32.29 14.66
C GLU A 250 12.49 -32.97 13.35
N ASN A 251 12.93 -32.18 12.38
CA ASN A 251 13.39 -32.65 11.08
C ASN A 251 14.87 -33.13 11.08
N GLY A 252 15.53 -33.17 12.24
CA GLY A 252 16.93 -33.61 12.35
C GLY A 252 17.96 -32.59 11.83
N LEU A 253 17.57 -31.32 11.68
CA LEU A 253 18.43 -30.23 11.22
C LEU A 253 19.03 -29.45 12.39
N GLN A 254 20.18 -28.81 12.16
CA GLN A 254 20.78 -27.88 13.12
C GLN A 254 19.90 -26.65 13.31
N GLN A 255 19.81 -26.17 14.55
CA GLN A 255 19.13 -24.91 14.86
C GLN A 255 19.88 -23.73 14.23
N LEU A 256 19.14 -22.72 13.81
CA LEU A 256 19.65 -21.48 13.27
C LEU A 256 20.06 -20.54 14.40
N ASP A 257 21.21 -19.90 14.25
CA ASP A 257 21.54 -18.73 15.05
C ASP A 257 20.49 -17.63 14.77
N MET A 258 20.01 -16.95 15.81
CA MET A 258 18.96 -15.93 15.69
C MET A 258 19.54 -14.54 15.95
N HIS A 259 19.39 -13.61 15.01
CA HIS A 259 19.69 -12.19 15.23
C HIS A 259 18.40 -11.40 15.26
N ILE A 260 18.15 -10.77 16.40
CA ILE A 260 16.92 -10.03 16.68
C ILE A 260 17.22 -8.54 16.56
N ILE A 261 16.44 -7.86 15.75
CA ILE A 261 16.53 -6.42 15.51
C ILE A 261 15.40 -5.72 16.26
N ALA A 262 15.77 -4.68 17.00
CA ALA A 262 14.82 -3.81 17.70
C ALA A 262 13.91 -3.06 16.72
N LEU A 263 12.68 -2.78 17.16
CA LEU A 263 11.71 -2.06 16.34
C LEU A 263 12.06 -0.57 16.28
N ALA A 264 12.21 -0.05 15.05
CA ALA A 264 12.39 1.38 14.83
C ALA A 264 11.06 2.12 15.09
N ARG A 265 11.14 3.24 15.83
CA ARG A 265 9.99 4.09 16.16
C ARG A 265 9.55 4.92 14.95
N ASP A 266 8.24 5.08 14.80
CA ASP A 266 7.61 6.01 13.86
C ASP A 266 7.27 7.30 14.62
N GLU A 267 8.06 8.36 14.48
CA GLU A 267 7.82 9.62 15.21
C GLU A 267 6.61 10.42 14.67
N GLU A 268 6.13 10.09 13.46
CA GLU A 268 5.00 10.77 12.82
C GLU A 268 3.67 10.02 12.99
N HIS A 269 3.64 8.98 13.84
CA HIS A 269 2.44 8.20 14.07
C HIS A 269 1.31 9.06 14.68
N SER A 270 0.09 8.84 14.19
CA SER A 270 -1.12 9.37 14.83
C SER A 270 -1.52 8.53 16.04
N ALA A 271 -2.46 9.03 16.86
CA ALA A 271 -3.01 8.29 18.00
C ALA A 271 -3.69 6.95 17.64
N GLU A 272 -4.02 6.75 16.36
CA GLU A 272 -4.67 5.53 15.85
C GLU A 272 -3.67 4.52 15.25
N GLU A 273 -2.40 4.92 15.12
CA GLU A 273 -1.32 4.16 14.47
C GLU A 273 -0.41 3.49 15.51
N GLU A 274 0.34 2.47 15.08
CA GLU A 274 1.36 1.82 15.91
C GLU A 274 2.54 2.79 16.14
N GLU A 275 3.18 2.76 17.31
CA GLU A 275 4.35 3.63 17.59
C GLU A 275 5.59 3.28 16.76
N LYS A 276 5.61 2.12 16.10
CA LYS A 276 6.76 1.62 15.32
C LYS A 276 6.52 1.80 13.82
N LEU A 277 7.62 1.82 13.07
CA LEU A 277 7.55 1.75 11.60
C LEU A 277 6.99 0.40 11.17
N SER A 278 5.80 0.41 10.58
CA SER A 278 5.13 -0.82 10.15
C SER A 278 4.37 -0.67 8.84
N SER A 279 4.20 -1.80 8.14
CA SER A 279 3.32 -1.86 6.97
C SER A 279 1.86 -1.60 7.34
N SER A 280 1.46 -1.85 8.60
CA SER A 280 0.11 -1.50 9.09
C SER A 280 -0.14 0.00 9.01
N ASN A 281 0.78 0.82 9.54
CA ASN A 281 0.69 2.28 9.44
C ASN A 281 0.72 2.74 7.98
N THR A 282 1.59 2.14 7.16
CA THR A 282 1.66 2.46 5.72
C THR A 282 0.30 2.28 5.05
N ARG A 283 -0.37 1.14 5.28
CA ARG A 283 -1.72 0.89 4.73
C ARG A 283 -2.79 1.81 5.31
N MET A 284 -2.70 2.17 6.59
CA MET A 284 -3.61 3.15 7.19
C MET A 284 -3.48 4.53 6.52
N ARG A 285 -2.26 4.95 6.20
CA ARG A 285 -1.97 6.22 5.51
C ARG A 285 -2.46 6.24 4.06
N LEU A 286 -2.60 5.08 3.41
CA LEU A 286 -3.20 4.98 2.07
C LEU A 286 -4.69 5.31 2.05
N LEU A 287 -5.41 5.18 3.17
CA LEU A 287 -6.83 5.49 3.22
C LEU A 287 -7.07 6.97 2.88
N GLY A 288 -8.04 7.25 2.01
CA GLY A 288 -8.29 8.60 1.50
C GLY A 288 -7.19 9.17 0.60
N THR A 289 -6.27 8.33 0.10
CA THR A 289 -5.33 8.69 -0.97
C THR A 289 -5.66 7.97 -2.27
N LEU A 290 -5.14 8.49 -3.38
CA LEU A 290 -5.18 7.82 -4.67
C LEU A 290 -4.25 6.60 -4.68
N ILE A 291 -4.82 5.40 -4.50
CA ILE A 291 -4.09 4.13 -4.57
C ILE A 291 -3.92 3.62 -6.00
N ARG A 292 -4.74 4.12 -6.92
CA ARG A 292 -4.66 3.82 -8.36
C ARG A 292 -5.03 5.05 -9.17
N PRO A 293 -4.22 5.45 -10.18
CA PRO A 293 -4.55 6.60 -11.01
C PRO A 293 -5.89 6.41 -11.75
N PRO A 294 -6.69 7.47 -11.90
CA PRO A 294 -7.86 7.42 -12.78
C PRO A 294 -7.42 7.10 -14.21
N GLN A 295 -8.23 6.32 -14.92
CA GLN A 295 -8.04 6.07 -16.35
C GLN A 295 -9.02 6.92 -17.14
N PRO A 296 -8.61 7.51 -18.28
CA PRO A 296 -9.54 8.23 -19.15
C PRO A 296 -10.73 7.34 -19.54
N ASN A 297 -11.93 7.88 -19.43
CA ASN A 297 -13.16 7.15 -19.77
C ASN A 297 -13.88 7.86 -20.92
N PRO A 298 -13.68 7.42 -22.18
CA PRO A 298 -14.25 8.11 -23.34
C PRO A 298 -15.77 7.98 -23.46
N ASN A 299 -16.41 7.16 -22.60
CA ASN A 299 -17.84 6.91 -22.65
C ASN A 299 -18.68 7.86 -21.78
N ILE A 300 -18.02 8.76 -21.03
CA ILE A 300 -18.69 9.76 -20.20
C ILE A 300 -18.11 11.16 -20.52
N PRO A 301 -18.91 12.23 -20.39
CA PRO A 301 -18.40 13.58 -20.53
C PRO A 301 -17.37 13.92 -19.44
N ASP A 302 -16.37 14.74 -19.78
CA ASP A 302 -15.33 15.19 -18.83
C ASP A 302 -15.90 16.04 -17.66
N SER A 303 -17.11 16.58 -17.82
CA SER A 303 -17.78 17.40 -16.80
C SER A 303 -19.28 17.09 -16.73
N PRO A 304 -19.87 16.98 -15.52
CA PRO A 304 -19.21 17.09 -14.23
C PRO A 304 -18.35 15.85 -13.90
N TYR A 305 -17.35 16.01 -13.04
CA TYR A 305 -16.49 14.89 -12.65
C TYR A 305 -17.26 13.91 -11.75
N VAL A 306 -17.55 12.75 -12.29
CA VAL A 306 -18.31 11.67 -11.64
C VAL A 306 -17.42 10.75 -10.80
N ILE A 307 -17.71 10.65 -9.51
CA ILE A 307 -17.13 9.69 -8.58
C ILE A 307 -18.16 8.61 -8.26
N GLY A 308 -17.85 7.35 -8.53
CA GLY A 308 -18.63 6.23 -8.02
C GLY A 308 -18.31 5.99 -6.55
N LEU A 309 -19.29 5.95 -5.66
CA LEU A 309 -19.10 5.56 -4.26
C LEU A 309 -19.74 4.20 -4.01
N THR A 310 -18.90 3.23 -3.60
CA THR A 310 -19.29 1.86 -3.28
C THR A 310 -18.88 1.49 -1.86
N GLY A 311 -19.42 0.38 -1.36
CA GLY A 311 -19.12 -0.12 -0.03
C GLY A 311 -20.07 -1.24 0.35
N GLY A 312 -19.59 -2.16 1.19
CA GLY A 312 -20.44 -3.22 1.73
C GLY A 312 -21.61 -2.69 2.57
N ILE A 313 -22.51 -3.60 2.94
CA ILE A 313 -23.57 -3.31 3.90
C ILE A 313 -22.97 -2.88 5.23
N ALA A 314 -23.59 -1.87 5.85
CA ALA A 314 -23.13 -1.27 7.11
C ALA A 314 -21.68 -0.71 7.09
N SER A 315 -21.09 -0.48 5.91
CA SER A 315 -19.73 0.05 5.79
C SER A 315 -19.61 1.54 6.08
N GLY A 316 -20.72 2.29 6.19
CA GLY A 316 -20.71 3.72 6.52
C GLY A 316 -20.70 4.70 5.33
N LYS A 317 -21.01 4.24 4.11
CA LYS A 317 -21.11 5.08 2.89
C LYS A 317 -21.85 6.40 3.11
N THR A 318 -23.03 6.35 3.75
CA THR A 318 -23.88 7.52 3.98
C THR A 318 -23.16 8.65 4.70
N ASN A 319 -22.29 8.33 5.67
CA ASN A 319 -21.50 9.36 6.36
C ASN A 319 -20.53 10.06 5.39
N ILE A 320 -19.87 9.31 4.52
CA ILE A 320 -18.96 9.86 3.51
C ILE A 320 -19.73 10.71 2.50
N THR A 321 -20.86 10.20 1.99
CA THR A 321 -21.74 10.92 1.07
C THR A 321 -22.16 12.28 1.63
N GLU A 322 -22.62 12.34 2.88
CA GLU A 322 -23.05 13.59 3.52
C GLU A 322 -21.89 14.59 3.70
N LYS A 323 -20.69 14.10 4.01
CA LYS A 323 -19.50 14.98 4.09
C LYS A 323 -19.07 15.51 2.74
N LEU A 324 -19.16 14.73 1.68
CA LEU A 324 -18.86 15.20 0.32
C LEU A 324 -19.89 16.24 -0.15
N LYS A 325 -21.17 16.09 0.20
CA LYS A 325 -22.19 17.13 -0.01
C LYS A 325 -21.82 18.45 0.65
N GLN A 326 -21.43 18.41 1.92
CA GLN A 326 -20.99 19.60 2.68
C GLN A 326 -19.78 20.29 2.04
N LYS A 327 -18.94 19.56 1.29
CA LYS A 327 -17.78 20.09 0.56
C LYS A 327 -18.12 20.60 -0.85
N GLY A 328 -19.38 20.48 -1.28
CA GLY A 328 -19.86 21.02 -2.55
C GLY A 328 -20.11 20.00 -3.66
N ALA A 329 -19.99 18.69 -3.39
CA ALA A 329 -20.38 17.67 -4.36
C ALA A 329 -21.91 17.50 -4.39
N ALA A 330 -22.48 17.26 -5.58
CA ALA A 330 -23.84 16.73 -5.67
C ALA A 330 -23.83 15.21 -5.52
N VAL A 331 -24.97 14.61 -5.18
CA VAL A 331 -25.09 13.16 -4.98
C VAL A 331 -26.28 12.61 -5.74
N VAL A 332 -26.03 11.53 -6.49
CA VAL A 332 -27.03 10.72 -7.15
C VAL A 332 -27.01 9.33 -6.50
N ASN A 333 -28.03 9.04 -5.68
CA ASN A 333 -28.15 7.75 -5.01
C ASN A 333 -28.98 6.78 -5.87
N CYS A 334 -28.33 5.76 -6.40
CA CYS A 334 -28.94 4.79 -7.31
C CYS A 334 -29.93 3.86 -6.61
N ASP A 335 -29.76 3.61 -5.31
CA ASP A 335 -30.67 2.79 -4.52
C ASP A 335 -32.01 3.54 -4.30
N LEU A 336 -31.97 4.87 -4.15
CA LEU A 336 -33.16 5.73 -4.13
C LEU A 336 -33.84 5.81 -5.51
N ILE A 337 -33.06 5.95 -6.58
CA ILE A 337 -33.60 5.92 -7.96
C ILE A 337 -34.37 4.61 -8.20
N ALA A 338 -33.82 3.46 -7.79
CA ALA A 338 -34.49 2.18 -7.92
C ALA A 338 -35.89 2.19 -7.27
N HIS A 339 -36.01 2.80 -6.07
CA HIS A 339 -37.29 2.91 -5.36
C HIS A 339 -38.28 3.83 -6.09
N GLU A 340 -37.80 4.91 -6.68
CA GLU A 340 -38.63 5.86 -7.43
C GLU A 340 -39.17 5.23 -8.73
N LEU A 341 -38.33 4.45 -9.42
CA LEU A 341 -38.71 3.76 -10.67
C LEU A 341 -39.70 2.59 -10.46
N TYR A 342 -39.90 2.15 -9.22
CA TYR A 342 -40.90 1.13 -8.86
C TYR A 342 -42.31 1.69 -8.63
N LYS A 343 -42.46 3.02 -8.59
CA LYS A 343 -43.77 3.68 -8.42
C LYS A 343 -44.73 3.37 -9.58
N PRO A 344 -46.05 3.57 -9.39
CA PRO A 344 -47.04 3.32 -10.42
C PRO A 344 -46.74 4.13 -11.69
N ASP A 345 -47.20 3.62 -12.83
CA ASP A 345 -47.07 4.23 -14.17
C ASP A 345 -45.64 4.41 -14.72
N MET A 346 -44.62 4.11 -13.92
CA MET A 346 -43.23 4.11 -14.37
C MET A 346 -42.98 3.01 -15.41
N PRO A 347 -42.12 3.24 -16.43
CA PRO A 347 -41.76 2.21 -17.42
C PRO A 347 -41.22 0.92 -16.79
N LEU A 348 -40.40 1.05 -15.75
CA LEU A 348 -39.83 -0.11 -15.05
C LEU A 348 -40.90 -0.91 -14.31
N ASN A 349 -41.85 -0.25 -13.63
CA ASN A 349 -42.98 -0.92 -12.97
C ASN A 349 -43.77 -1.80 -13.96
N ARG A 350 -44.16 -1.25 -15.12
CA ARG A 350 -44.85 -2.01 -16.18
C ARG A 350 -44.02 -3.17 -16.70
N THR A 351 -42.72 -2.96 -16.89
CA THR A 351 -41.79 -4.00 -17.35
C THR A 351 -41.69 -5.14 -16.33
N LEU A 352 -41.65 -4.82 -15.03
CA LEU A 352 -41.61 -5.81 -13.96
C LEU A 352 -42.91 -6.63 -13.89
N ALA A 353 -44.07 -5.97 -13.99
CA ALA A 353 -45.37 -6.65 -14.03
C ALA A 353 -45.46 -7.64 -15.22
N ALA A 354 -45.00 -7.23 -16.40
CA ALA A 354 -44.94 -8.11 -17.57
C ALA A 354 -43.96 -9.28 -17.40
N THR A 355 -42.87 -9.09 -16.63
CA THR A 355 -41.77 -10.05 -16.51
C THR A 355 -42.00 -11.09 -15.40
N PHE A 356 -42.61 -10.67 -14.29
CA PHE A 356 -42.79 -11.46 -13.06
C PHE A 356 -44.26 -11.71 -12.70
N GLY A 357 -45.20 -11.22 -13.51
CA GLY A 357 -46.64 -11.36 -13.31
C GLY A 357 -47.26 -10.18 -12.56
N ASN A 358 -48.57 -10.00 -12.70
CA ASN A 358 -49.29 -8.91 -12.00
C ASN A 358 -49.41 -9.14 -10.50
N ASP A 359 -49.14 -10.35 -10.00
CA ASP A 359 -49.22 -10.67 -8.57
C ASP A 359 -48.21 -9.91 -7.71
N ILE A 360 -47.14 -9.38 -8.33
CA ILE A 360 -46.15 -8.52 -7.69
C ILE A 360 -46.55 -7.03 -7.66
N ILE A 361 -47.73 -6.67 -8.16
CA ILE A 361 -48.26 -5.30 -8.11
C ILE A 361 -49.31 -5.21 -6.99
N THR A 362 -49.20 -4.20 -6.14
CA THR A 362 -50.15 -3.92 -5.07
C THR A 362 -51.45 -3.33 -5.62
N GLU A 363 -52.51 -3.27 -4.81
CA GLU A 363 -53.75 -2.59 -5.18
C GLU A 363 -53.55 -1.10 -5.50
N ALA A 364 -52.51 -0.49 -4.93
CA ALA A 364 -52.11 0.89 -5.21
C ALA A 364 -51.29 1.05 -6.52
N GLY A 365 -51.04 -0.04 -7.26
CA GLY A 365 -50.26 -0.04 -8.50
C GLY A 365 -48.74 -0.05 -8.30
N GLU A 366 -48.26 -0.17 -7.06
CA GLU A 366 -46.83 -0.19 -6.75
C GLU A 366 -46.24 -1.61 -6.82
N VAL A 367 -44.93 -1.74 -7.04
CA VAL A 367 -44.25 -3.04 -6.92
C VAL A 367 -44.21 -3.49 -5.46
N ASP A 368 -44.84 -4.63 -5.17
CA ASP A 368 -44.72 -5.35 -3.90
C ASP A 368 -43.33 -6.00 -3.81
N ARG A 369 -42.42 -5.29 -3.16
CA ARG A 369 -41.03 -5.73 -2.98
C ARG A 369 -40.91 -6.99 -2.14
N ARG A 370 -41.87 -7.27 -1.25
CA ARG A 370 -41.85 -8.48 -0.43
C ARG A 370 -42.16 -9.69 -1.30
N LYS A 371 -43.22 -9.63 -2.11
CA LYS A 371 -43.55 -10.69 -3.06
C LYS A 371 -42.48 -10.87 -4.11
N LEU A 372 -42.02 -9.78 -4.73
CA LEU A 372 -40.94 -9.83 -5.71
C LEU A 372 -39.67 -10.44 -5.08
N GLY A 373 -39.33 -10.03 -3.86
CA GLY A 373 -38.21 -10.57 -3.09
C GLY A 373 -38.31 -12.08 -2.89
N GLN A 374 -39.48 -12.61 -2.53
CA GLN A 374 -39.68 -14.06 -2.38
C GLN A 374 -39.42 -14.83 -3.69
N ILE A 375 -39.83 -14.27 -4.83
CA ILE A 375 -39.60 -14.87 -6.15
C ILE A 375 -38.11 -14.85 -6.51
N VAL A 376 -37.44 -13.71 -6.33
CA VAL A 376 -36.07 -13.54 -6.84
C VAL A 376 -34.99 -14.05 -5.89
N PHE A 377 -35.22 -14.04 -4.57
CA PHE A 377 -34.22 -14.54 -3.63
C PHE A 377 -34.28 -16.06 -3.44
N SER A 378 -35.33 -16.73 -3.91
CA SER A 378 -35.42 -18.19 -3.94
C SER A 378 -34.81 -18.81 -5.22
N ASP A 379 -34.62 -18.02 -6.28
CA ASP A 379 -34.05 -18.49 -7.56
C ASP A 379 -33.02 -17.50 -8.12
N LYS A 380 -31.77 -17.95 -8.21
CA LYS A 380 -30.64 -17.17 -8.74
C LYS A 380 -30.89 -16.69 -10.19
N ASN A 381 -31.54 -17.50 -11.03
CA ASN A 381 -31.85 -17.11 -12.41
C ASN A 381 -32.86 -15.96 -12.44
N GLN A 382 -33.84 -15.98 -11.53
CA GLN A 382 -34.83 -14.91 -11.40
C GLN A 382 -34.20 -13.63 -10.85
N LEU A 383 -33.26 -13.73 -9.91
CA LEU A 383 -32.47 -12.58 -9.46
C LEU A 383 -31.65 -11.96 -10.58
N ASP A 384 -30.99 -12.78 -11.39
CA ASP A 384 -30.21 -12.28 -12.53
C ASP A 384 -31.11 -11.67 -13.60
N LYS A 385 -32.30 -12.24 -13.84
CA LYS A 385 -33.32 -11.66 -14.73
C LYS A 385 -33.82 -10.30 -14.22
N LEU A 386 -34.09 -10.19 -12.92
CA LEU A 386 -34.48 -8.93 -12.30
C LEU A 386 -33.40 -7.87 -12.48
N ASN A 387 -32.15 -8.21 -12.12
CA ASN A 387 -31.01 -7.31 -12.24
C ASN A 387 -30.81 -6.80 -13.68
N LYS A 388 -30.84 -7.71 -14.67
CA LYS A 388 -30.73 -7.35 -16.09
C LYS A 388 -31.85 -6.44 -16.58
N THR A 389 -33.04 -6.56 -15.97
CA THR A 389 -34.20 -5.72 -16.31
C THR A 389 -34.11 -4.36 -15.65
N VAL A 390 -33.74 -4.30 -14.37
CA VAL A 390 -33.79 -3.10 -13.53
C VAL A 390 -32.59 -2.18 -13.75
N TRP A 391 -31.38 -2.74 -13.85
CA TRP A 391 -30.15 -1.95 -13.88
C TRP A 391 -30.04 -0.96 -15.05
N PRO A 392 -30.46 -1.28 -16.29
CA PRO A 392 -30.43 -0.32 -17.39
C PRO A 392 -31.23 0.95 -17.10
N PHE A 393 -32.45 0.82 -16.56
CA PHE A 393 -33.29 1.97 -16.22
C PHE A 393 -32.65 2.86 -15.14
N ILE A 394 -32.05 2.25 -14.10
CA ILE A 394 -31.39 3.01 -13.03
C ILE A 394 -30.19 3.78 -13.58
N ILE A 395 -29.37 3.16 -14.42
CA ILE A 395 -28.19 3.83 -14.98
C ILE A 395 -28.57 4.96 -15.92
N GLU A 396 -29.58 4.76 -16.76
CA GLU A 396 -30.08 5.82 -17.63
C GLU A 396 -30.57 7.03 -16.82
N GLU A 397 -31.38 6.79 -15.80
CA GLU A 397 -31.86 7.85 -14.92
C GLU A 397 -30.72 8.51 -14.12
N ALA A 398 -29.75 7.75 -13.64
CA ALA A 398 -28.57 8.29 -12.97
C ALA A 398 -27.77 9.21 -13.89
N ARG A 399 -27.54 8.80 -15.15
CA ARG A 399 -26.85 9.62 -16.17
C ARG A 399 -27.62 10.92 -16.44
N ASN A 400 -28.96 10.84 -16.55
CA ASN A 400 -29.79 12.03 -16.75
C ASN A 400 -29.67 13.02 -15.58
N ARG A 401 -29.72 12.53 -14.33
CA ARG A 401 -29.54 13.37 -13.14
C ARG A 401 -28.14 13.97 -13.06
N ILE A 402 -27.10 13.18 -13.34
CA ILE A 402 -25.71 13.66 -13.37
C ILE A 402 -25.57 14.81 -14.38
N LYS A 403 -26.12 14.64 -15.59
CA LYS A 403 -26.09 15.67 -16.63
C LYS A 403 -26.78 16.96 -16.15
N LEU A 404 -27.99 16.85 -15.61
CA LEU A 404 -28.75 18.01 -15.09
C LEU A 404 -27.99 18.73 -13.96
N LEU A 405 -27.35 18.00 -13.05
CA LEU A 405 -26.54 18.58 -11.99
C LEU A 405 -25.32 19.34 -12.56
N GLY A 406 -24.71 18.81 -13.63
CA GLY A 406 -23.68 19.52 -14.38
C GLY A 406 -24.17 20.84 -14.95
N GLU A 407 -25.36 20.85 -15.58
CA GLU A 407 -26.02 22.05 -16.10
C GLU A 407 -26.36 23.07 -15.00
N GLN A 408 -26.62 22.60 -13.78
CA GLN A 408 -26.80 23.44 -12.59
C GLN A 408 -25.49 23.97 -11.98
N GLY A 409 -24.34 23.62 -12.57
CA GLY A 409 -23.03 24.15 -12.20
C GLY A 409 -22.23 23.30 -11.21
N TYR A 410 -22.73 22.13 -10.81
CA TYR A 410 -21.94 21.20 -9.98
C TYR A 410 -20.72 20.71 -10.77
N LYS A 411 -19.54 20.79 -10.16
CA LYS A 411 -18.28 20.32 -10.78
C LYS A 411 -17.96 18.86 -10.47
N VAL A 412 -18.45 18.37 -9.34
CA VAL A 412 -18.25 16.99 -8.89
C VAL A 412 -19.61 16.40 -8.53
N VAL A 413 -19.89 15.19 -9.04
CA VAL A 413 -21.10 14.43 -8.72
C VAL A 413 -20.69 13.06 -8.19
N VAL A 414 -21.22 12.67 -7.04
CA VAL A 414 -21.03 11.35 -6.45
C VAL A 414 -22.20 10.46 -6.82
N MET A 415 -21.95 9.42 -7.61
CA MET A 415 -22.90 8.36 -7.91
C MET A 415 -22.75 7.25 -6.86
N GLU A 416 -23.70 7.16 -5.92
CA GLU A 416 -23.68 6.16 -4.85
C GLU A 416 -24.51 4.93 -5.26
N ALA A 417 -23.93 3.72 -5.14
CA ALA A 417 -24.69 2.48 -5.33
C ALA A 417 -24.08 1.31 -4.54
N ALA A 418 -24.93 0.48 -3.92
CA ALA A 418 -24.48 -0.76 -3.30
C ALA A 418 -23.98 -1.80 -4.32
N VAL A 419 -24.52 -1.79 -5.55
CA VAL A 419 -24.20 -2.75 -6.62
C VAL A 419 -23.06 -2.29 -7.54
N MET A 420 -22.41 -1.16 -7.24
CA MET A 420 -21.46 -0.47 -8.14
C MET A 420 -20.44 -1.40 -8.79
N VAL A 421 -19.78 -2.26 -8.01
CA VAL A 421 -18.78 -3.22 -8.49
C VAL A 421 -19.43 -4.40 -9.21
N ARG A 422 -20.46 -5.01 -8.61
CA ARG A 422 -21.16 -6.18 -9.17
C ARG A 422 -21.79 -5.89 -10.53
N ALA A 423 -22.40 -4.71 -10.68
CA ALA A 423 -23.06 -4.27 -11.90
C ALA A 423 -22.10 -3.55 -12.89
N LYS A 424 -20.82 -3.44 -12.55
CA LYS A 424 -19.80 -2.70 -13.30
C LYS A 424 -20.18 -1.25 -13.60
N TRP A 425 -20.96 -0.63 -12.72
CA TRP A 425 -21.40 0.75 -12.88
C TRP A 425 -20.28 1.77 -12.71
N PHE A 426 -19.17 1.38 -12.10
CA PHE A 426 -17.94 2.17 -12.05
C PHE A 426 -17.41 2.56 -13.44
N LEU A 427 -17.79 1.83 -14.50
CA LEU A 427 -17.51 2.21 -15.89
C LEU A 427 -18.26 3.47 -16.36
N ASN A 428 -19.17 4.00 -15.55
CA ASN A 428 -19.86 5.29 -15.77
C ASN A 428 -19.27 6.40 -14.89
N CYS A 429 -18.11 6.16 -14.28
CA CYS A 429 -17.44 7.09 -13.38
C CYS A 429 -16.02 7.38 -13.89
N HIS A 430 -15.44 8.50 -13.44
CA HIS A 430 -14.03 8.82 -13.67
C HIS A 430 -13.15 8.14 -12.61
N GLN A 431 -13.68 8.00 -11.40
CA GLN A 431 -13.04 7.28 -10.29
C GLN A 431 -14.05 6.46 -9.51
N LEU A 432 -13.60 5.32 -8.97
CA LEU A 432 -14.33 4.54 -7.99
C LEU A 432 -13.72 4.73 -6.60
N TRP A 433 -14.54 5.15 -5.65
CA TRP A 433 -14.21 5.30 -4.24
C TRP A 433 -14.91 4.19 -3.44
N ALA A 434 -14.15 3.39 -2.70
CA ALA A 434 -14.68 2.24 -1.95
C ALA A 434 -14.62 2.46 -0.44
N VAL A 435 -15.67 2.07 0.26
CA VAL A 435 -15.77 2.13 1.73
C VAL A 435 -15.81 0.73 2.31
N ILE A 436 -14.75 0.35 3.01
CA ILE A 436 -14.56 -1.00 3.56
C ILE A 436 -14.53 -0.99 5.09
N VAL A 437 -15.04 -2.07 5.68
CA VAL A 437 -14.89 -2.40 7.10
C VAL A 437 -14.67 -3.91 7.23
N PRO A 438 -14.05 -4.40 8.32
CA PRO A 438 -13.93 -5.83 8.53
C PRO A 438 -15.30 -6.53 8.48
N PRO A 439 -15.44 -7.72 7.85
CA PRO A 439 -16.73 -8.41 7.76
C PRO A 439 -17.42 -8.63 9.10
N LYS A 440 -16.64 -8.94 10.15
CA LYS A 440 -17.15 -9.08 11.53
C LYS A 440 -17.80 -7.78 12.06
N GLU A 441 -17.24 -6.63 11.71
CA GLU A 441 -17.82 -5.34 12.08
C GLU A 441 -19.09 -5.03 11.27
N ALA A 442 -19.10 -5.35 9.97
CA ALA A 442 -20.31 -5.21 9.16
C ALA A 442 -21.46 -6.06 9.71
N ILE A 443 -21.17 -7.31 10.12
CA ILE A 443 -22.12 -8.21 10.78
C ILE A 443 -22.64 -7.60 12.09
N ARG A 444 -21.74 -7.15 12.98
CA ARG A 444 -22.14 -6.51 14.25
C ARG A 444 -23.07 -5.33 14.02
N ARG A 445 -22.70 -4.41 13.11
CA ARG A 445 -23.49 -3.20 12.81
C ARG A 445 -24.86 -3.51 12.22
N ILE A 446 -24.97 -4.50 11.33
CA ILE A 446 -26.28 -4.84 10.75
C ILE A 446 -27.17 -5.58 11.75
N GLN A 447 -26.62 -6.41 12.63
CA GLN A 447 -27.39 -7.03 13.72
C GLN A 447 -28.00 -5.96 14.64
N GLU A 448 -27.19 -5.01 15.10
CA GLU A 448 -27.64 -3.91 15.97
C GLU A 448 -28.69 -3.02 15.29
N ARG A 449 -28.51 -2.71 14.00
CA ARG A 449 -29.41 -1.82 13.26
C ARG A 449 -30.72 -2.48 12.84
N ASN A 450 -30.70 -3.77 12.49
CA ASN A 450 -31.82 -4.46 11.86
C ASN A 450 -32.43 -5.59 12.70
N ASN A 451 -31.92 -5.85 13.90
CA ASN A 451 -32.36 -6.92 14.80
C ASN A 451 -32.39 -8.30 14.13
N LEU A 452 -31.28 -8.65 13.45
CA LEU A 452 -31.10 -9.90 12.71
C LEU A 452 -30.26 -10.91 13.52
N THR A 453 -30.40 -12.20 13.20
CA THR A 453 -29.45 -13.21 13.71
C THR A 453 -28.07 -13.05 13.08
N GLU A 454 -27.03 -13.66 13.67
CA GLU A 454 -25.68 -13.63 13.10
C GLU A 454 -25.65 -14.29 11.72
N GLU A 455 -26.38 -15.41 11.56
CA GLU A 455 -26.48 -16.15 10.31
C GLU A 455 -27.12 -15.30 9.21
N GLU A 456 -28.23 -14.63 9.50
CA GLU A 456 -28.90 -13.74 8.54
C GLU A 456 -28.02 -12.55 8.16
N ALA A 457 -27.33 -11.95 9.13
CA ALA A 457 -26.40 -10.85 8.91
C ALA A 457 -25.22 -11.28 8.03
N ARG A 458 -24.63 -12.44 8.32
CA ARG A 458 -23.52 -13.04 7.58
C ARG A 458 -23.90 -13.35 6.14
N GLN A 459 -25.05 -14.00 5.92
CA GLN A 459 -25.57 -14.28 4.57
C GLN A 459 -25.69 -13.00 3.72
N ARG A 460 -26.11 -11.89 4.33
CA ARG A 460 -26.22 -10.60 3.62
C ARG A 460 -24.86 -9.98 3.28
N VAL A 461 -23.88 -10.10 4.17
CA VAL A 461 -22.51 -9.64 3.93
C VAL A 461 -21.85 -10.48 2.84
N ASP A 462 -21.98 -11.80 2.92
CA ASP A 462 -21.35 -12.75 1.99
C ASP A 462 -21.99 -12.73 0.59
N ALA A 463 -23.23 -12.25 0.46
CA ALA A 463 -23.91 -12.06 -0.84
C ALA A 463 -23.38 -10.86 -1.66
N GLN A 464 -22.51 -10.02 -1.07
CA GLN A 464 -21.95 -8.82 -1.69
C GLN A 464 -20.50 -9.03 -2.10
N PRO A 465 -19.98 -8.23 -3.06
CA PRO A 465 -18.55 -8.23 -3.34
C PRO A 465 -17.72 -7.99 -2.07
N THR A 466 -16.72 -8.84 -1.88
CA THR A 466 -15.77 -8.77 -0.76
C THR A 466 -15.02 -7.44 -0.76
N ASN A 467 -14.42 -7.06 0.38
CA ASN A 467 -13.56 -5.89 0.44
C ASN A 467 -12.44 -5.94 -0.60
N ALA A 468 -11.84 -7.12 -0.81
CA ALA A 468 -10.77 -7.31 -1.79
C ALA A 468 -11.25 -7.02 -3.21
N GLU A 469 -12.43 -7.51 -3.61
CA GLU A 469 -13.01 -7.22 -4.92
C GLU A 469 -13.34 -5.73 -5.10
N GLN A 470 -13.78 -5.06 -4.03
CA GLN A 470 -14.05 -3.63 -4.07
C GLN A 470 -12.77 -2.80 -4.19
N VAL A 471 -11.76 -3.09 -3.38
CA VAL A 471 -10.44 -2.44 -3.44
C VAL A 471 -9.76 -2.68 -4.77
N ALA A 472 -9.88 -3.89 -5.33
CA ALA A 472 -9.30 -4.24 -6.63
C ALA A 472 -9.78 -3.33 -7.76
N GLN A 473 -10.96 -2.70 -7.67
CA GLN A 473 -11.47 -1.76 -8.67
C GLN A 473 -11.35 -0.29 -8.25
N ALA A 474 -11.05 0.00 -6.98
CA ALA A 474 -11.07 1.35 -6.42
C ALA A 474 -9.85 2.19 -6.82
N ASN A 475 -10.06 3.50 -6.95
CA ASN A 475 -9.02 4.52 -7.02
C ASN A 475 -8.68 5.07 -5.64
N VAL A 476 -9.67 5.15 -4.75
CA VAL A 476 -9.54 5.63 -3.37
C VAL A 476 -10.29 4.68 -2.44
N VAL A 477 -9.73 4.39 -1.27
CA VAL A 477 -10.34 3.51 -0.27
C VAL A 477 -10.51 4.26 1.06
N PHE A 478 -11.65 4.09 1.70
CA PHE A 478 -11.97 4.61 3.02
C PHE A 478 -12.27 3.48 3.99
N SER A 479 -11.98 3.70 5.28
CA SER A 479 -12.39 2.80 6.36
C SER A 479 -12.87 3.57 7.58
N PRO A 480 -14.18 3.63 7.83
CA PRO A 480 -14.76 4.20 9.04
C PRO A 480 -14.82 3.17 10.18
N TYR A 481 -13.78 2.36 10.31
CA TYR A 481 -13.64 1.36 11.38
C TYR A 481 -13.08 1.98 12.67
N ARG A 482 -12.23 3.00 12.54
CA ARG A 482 -11.63 3.75 13.65
C ARG A 482 -12.52 4.93 14.07
N SER A 483 -11.96 5.91 14.76
CA SER A 483 -12.65 7.13 15.15
C SER A 483 -13.27 7.90 13.97
N TYR A 484 -14.26 8.71 14.32
CA TYR A 484 -14.92 9.61 13.39
C TYR A 484 -13.92 10.63 12.82
N GLU A 485 -13.03 11.15 13.67
CA GLU A 485 -11.98 12.09 13.33
C GLU A 485 -11.03 11.49 12.30
N PHE A 486 -10.61 10.23 12.48
CA PHE A 486 -9.77 9.53 11.53
C PHE A 486 -10.47 9.36 10.17
N THR A 487 -11.77 9.08 10.18
CA THR A 487 -12.57 9.01 8.94
C THR A 487 -12.63 10.38 8.25
N GLN A 488 -12.85 11.46 9.01
CA GLN A 488 -12.90 12.82 8.46
C GLN A 488 -11.57 13.21 7.80
N GLN A 489 -10.43 12.86 8.41
CA GLN A 489 -9.10 13.09 7.82
C GLN A 489 -8.94 12.38 6.47
N GLN A 490 -9.43 11.14 6.33
CA GLN A 490 -9.40 10.43 5.04
C GLN A 490 -10.22 11.18 3.99
N ILE A 491 -11.43 11.64 4.32
CA ILE A 491 -12.32 12.38 3.41
C ILE A 491 -11.69 13.72 3.00
N ASP A 492 -11.11 14.44 3.96
CA ASP A 492 -10.45 15.72 3.71
C ASP A 492 -9.25 15.55 2.78
N ARG A 493 -8.44 14.51 3.00
CA ARG A 493 -7.30 14.15 2.16
C ARG A 493 -7.74 13.84 0.73
N ALA A 494 -8.74 12.96 0.57
CA ALA A 494 -9.24 12.56 -0.75
C ALA A 494 -9.83 13.74 -1.52
N TRP A 495 -10.63 14.59 -0.84
CA TRP A 495 -11.20 15.78 -1.44
C TRP A 495 -10.13 16.78 -1.86
N ALA A 496 -9.15 17.05 -1.02
CA ALA A 496 -8.06 17.97 -1.35
C ALA A 496 -7.23 17.48 -2.54
N GLN A 497 -6.93 16.18 -2.62
CA GLN A 497 -6.24 15.59 -3.76
C GLN A 497 -7.07 15.68 -5.04
N LEU A 498 -8.37 15.38 -4.96
CA LEU A 498 -9.28 15.53 -6.10
C LEU A 498 -9.32 16.98 -6.60
N GLN A 499 -9.48 17.96 -5.71
CA GLN A 499 -9.53 19.37 -6.11
C GLN A 499 -8.25 19.82 -6.83
N ARG A 500 -7.07 19.35 -6.38
CA ARG A 500 -5.81 19.60 -7.09
C ARG A 500 -5.72 18.91 -8.43
N TYR A 501 -6.32 17.73 -8.57
CA TYR A 501 -6.33 16.98 -9.83
C TYR A 501 -7.26 17.62 -10.87
N LEU A 502 -8.31 18.32 -10.45
CA LEU A 502 -9.27 19.01 -11.32
C LEU A 502 -8.88 20.45 -11.68
N GLN A 503 -7.85 21.00 -11.04
CA GLN A 503 -7.22 22.28 -11.39
C GLN A 503 -6.20 22.06 -12.50
#